data_AF-A0A3C1NCH5-F1
#
_entry.id   AF-A0A3C1NCH5-F1
#
_cell.length_a   1.000
_cell.length_b   1.000
_cell.length_c   1.000
_cell.angle_alpha   90.00
_cell.angle_beta   90.00
_cell.angle_gamma   90.00
#
_symmetry.space_group_name_H-M   'P 1'
#
loop_
_entity.id
_entity.type
_entity.pdbx_description
1 polymer ?
#
loop_
_entity_poly.entity_id
_entity_poly.type
_entity_poly.pdbx_seq_one_letter_code
_entity_poly.pdbx_strand_id
1 'polypeptide(L)'
;MFDNTITRRTAVGFLVAVPVLLARGSLLCEAASAEEVDDDAALMKRFESLSQNGNVSCSAEFEASIAKMPAEKMLQGSCCAPMDGPRYLEQIKGIRKYADISEIPPDPYNFPAGMAQKLMPYYDLALNSTEQAAYDFAMAKSDMRGPCCCQCWRWRVYGGLGKHLIRDRQFTGQQLVDLWNIAQGCGGPTTAK
;
A
#
# COMPACT_ATOMS: atom_id res chain seq x y z
N MET A 1 52.32 -59.05 11.99
CA MET A 1 51.15 -59.80 11.50
C MET A 1 51.06 -59.50 10.01
N PHE A 2 51.24 -60.54 9.19
CA PHE A 2 51.05 -60.71 7.74
C PHE A 2 50.13 -59.68 7.04
N ASP A 3 50.19 -59.34 5.76
CA ASP A 3 51.09 -59.54 4.60
C ASP A 3 50.50 -58.61 3.49
N ASN A 4 51.30 -58.30 2.47
CA ASN A 4 50.90 -57.66 1.21
C ASN A 4 49.75 -58.42 0.50
N THR A 5 48.93 -57.75 -0.30
CA THR A 5 48.93 -57.89 -1.79
C THR A 5 47.77 -57.18 -2.50
N ILE A 6 48.15 -56.47 -3.56
CA ILE A 6 47.36 -56.04 -4.73
C ILE A 6 46.72 -57.27 -5.41
N THR A 7 45.51 -57.16 -6.00
CA THR A 7 45.21 -57.56 -7.41
C THR A 7 43.75 -57.36 -7.81
N ARG A 8 43.60 -56.85 -9.03
CA ARG A 8 42.44 -56.54 -9.87
C ARG A 8 42.05 -57.77 -10.71
N ARG A 9 40.76 -58.10 -10.91
CA ARG A 9 40.14 -58.80 -12.09
C ARG A 9 38.64 -59.14 -11.84
N THR A 10 37.71 -58.46 -12.53
CA THR A 10 36.86 -58.91 -13.66
C THR A 10 35.78 -59.98 -13.40
N ALA A 11 34.52 -59.49 -13.37
CA ALA A 11 33.28 -59.93 -14.03
C ALA A 11 32.86 -61.42 -14.08
N VAL A 12 31.65 -61.71 -13.58
CA VAL A 12 30.57 -62.50 -14.25
C VAL A 12 29.22 -61.98 -13.72
N GLY A 13 28.27 -61.70 -14.61
CA GLY A 13 26.95 -61.16 -14.28
C GLY A 13 25.87 -62.20 -14.04
N PHE A 14 24.72 -61.75 -13.52
CA PHE A 14 23.41 -62.36 -13.76
C PHE A 14 22.36 -61.26 -13.87
N LEU A 15 21.63 -61.31 -14.99
CA LEU A 15 20.49 -60.48 -15.36
C LEU A 15 19.28 -60.81 -14.47
N VAL A 16 18.67 -59.79 -13.87
CA VAL A 16 17.23 -59.80 -13.56
C VAL A 16 16.66 -58.48 -14.03
N ALA A 17 15.88 -58.53 -15.10
CA ALA A 17 15.13 -57.41 -15.63
C ALA A 17 13.99 -57.07 -14.67
N VAL A 18 13.98 -55.85 -14.14
CA VAL A 18 12.83 -55.26 -13.42
C VAL A 18 12.26 -54.15 -14.30
N PRO A 19 10.97 -54.18 -14.65
CA PRO A 19 10.38 -53.25 -15.59
C PRO A 19 10.28 -51.83 -15.01
N VAL A 20 10.54 -50.90 -15.92
CA VAL A 20 10.49 -49.45 -15.80
C VAL A 20 9.10 -48.97 -15.39
N LEU A 21 9.01 -48.21 -14.30
CA LEU A 21 7.92 -47.27 -14.01
C LEU A 21 8.53 -45.87 -13.88
N LEU A 22 8.54 -45.16 -15.00
CA LEU A 22 8.90 -43.74 -15.10
C LEU A 22 7.79 -42.89 -14.47
N ALA A 23 7.87 -42.67 -13.15
CA ALA A 23 7.16 -41.56 -12.53
C ALA A 23 8.05 -40.31 -12.60
N ARG A 24 7.95 -39.58 -13.72
CA ARG A 24 8.46 -38.21 -13.85
C ARG A 24 7.61 -37.28 -12.97
N GLY A 25 7.90 -37.25 -11.68
CA GLY A 25 7.37 -36.24 -10.77
C GLY A 25 8.14 -34.94 -10.93
N SER A 26 7.79 -34.13 -11.92
CA SER A 26 8.19 -32.73 -11.98
C SER A 26 7.51 -31.99 -10.83
N LEU A 27 8.21 -31.87 -9.69
CA LEU A 27 7.87 -30.92 -8.64
C LEU A 27 8.27 -29.52 -9.13
N LEU A 28 7.41 -28.94 -9.98
CA LEU A 28 7.34 -27.49 -10.12
C LEU A 28 6.72 -26.96 -8.83
N CYS A 29 7.56 -26.38 -7.99
CA CYS A 29 7.14 -25.58 -6.85
C CYS A 29 6.57 -24.27 -7.40
N GLU A 30 5.30 -24.27 -7.77
CA GLU A 30 4.57 -23.08 -8.19
C GLU A 30 4.19 -22.29 -6.94
N ALA A 31 5.16 -21.56 -6.38
CA ALA A 31 4.89 -20.50 -5.43
C ALA A 31 4.44 -19.26 -6.23
N ALA A 32 3.27 -19.34 -6.85
CA ALA A 32 2.55 -18.16 -7.29
C ALA A 32 1.77 -17.64 -6.07
N SER A 33 2.36 -16.69 -5.34
CA SER A 33 1.56 -15.79 -4.53
C SER A 33 0.65 -15.03 -5.50
N ALA A 34 -0.58 -15.49 -5.66
CA ALA A 34 -1.61 -14.67 -6.26
C ALA A 34 -1.83 -13.50 -5.27
N GLU A 35 -1.25 -12.34 -5.58
CA GLU A 35 -1.83 -11.10 -5.09
C GLU A 35 -3.26 -11.11 -5.63
N GLU A 36 -4.24 -11.37 -4.75
CA GLU A 36 -5.63 -11.33 -5.14
C GLU A 36 -5.94 -9.89 -5.55
N VAL A 37 -5.94 -9.67 -6.86
CA VAL A 37 -6.54 -8.49 -7.46
C VAL A 37 -8.02 -8.62 -7.14
N ASP A 38 -8.45 -8.00 -6.04
CA ASP A 38 -9.87 -7.88 -5.70
C ASP A 38 -10.62 -7.49 -6.99
N ASP A 39 -11.56 -8.34 -7.41
CA ASP A 39 -12.43 -8.02 -8.53
C ASP A 39 -13.35 -6.85 -8.16
N ASP A 40 -13.94 -6.21 -9.17
CA ASP A 40 -14.74 -5.01 -8.95
C ASP A 40 -15.95 -5.27 -8.04
N ALA A 41 -16.47 -6.50 -7.99
CA ALA A 41 -17.58 -6.85 -7.10
C ALA A 41 -17.13 -6.89 -5.63
N ALA A 42 -15.97 -7.49 -5.34
CA ALA A 42 -15.36 -7.49 -4.01
C ALA A 42 -15.04 -6.06 -3.54
N LEU A 43 -14.48 -5.23 -4.42
CA LEU A 43 -14.23 -3.81 -4.12
C LEU A 43 -15.52 -3.04 -3.85
N MET A 44 -16.58 -3.25 -4.64
CA MET A 44 -17.85 -2.57 -4.41
C MET A 44 -18.55 -2.99 -3.11
N LYS A 45 -18.36 -4.23 -2.66
CA LYS A 45 -18.82 -4.65 -1.32
C LYS A 45 -18.07 -3.92 -0.21
N ARG A 46 -16.76 -3.72 -0.37
CA ARG A 46 -15.94 -2.92 0.57
C ARG A 46 -16.39 -1.46 0.57
N PHE A 47 -16.62 -0.88 -0.59
CA PHE A 47 -17.18 0.47 -0.74
C PHE A 47 -18.49 0.64 0.02
N GLU A 48 -19.43 -0.30 -0.12
CA GLU A 48 -20.71 -0.25 0.59
C GLU A 48 -20.50 -0.21 2.10
N SER A 49 -19.63 -1.08 2.62
CA SER A 49 -19.28 -1.08 4.03
C SER A 49 -18.65 0.24 4.48
N LEU A 50 -17.68 0.78 3.74
CA LEU A 50 -16.97 2.02 4.13
C LEU A 50 -17.87 3.26 4.04
N SER A 51 -18.75 3.31 3.05
CA SER A 51 -19.67 4.44 2.84
C SER A 51 -20.76 4.51 3.90
N GLN A 52 -21.18 3.37 4.46
CA GLN A 52 -22.22 3.29 5.48
C GLN A 52 -21.68 3.34 6.91
N ASN A 53 -20.42 2.94 7.15
CA ASN A 53 -19.84 2.76 8.49
C ASN A 53 -18.67 3.72 8.78
N GLY A 54 -18.68 4.91 8.18
CA GLY A 54 -17.67 5.93 8.41
C GLY A 54 -17.59 6.34 9.89
N ASN A 55 -16.37 6.53 10.39
CA ASN A 55 -16.11 6.87 11.79
C ASN A 55 -15.15 8.05 11.96
N VAL A 56 -14.82 8.74 10.86
CA VAL A 56 -13.92 9.89 10.83
C VAL A 56 -14.71 11.19 10.73
N SER A 57 -14.15 12.27 11.26
CA SER A 57 -14.63 13.62 10.99
C SER A 57 -13.45 14.56 10.77
N CYS A 58 -13.72 15.72 10.19
CA CYS A 58 -12.70 16.73 9.92
C CYS A 58 -12.66 17.82 11.03
N SER A 59 -12.99 17.43 12.27
CA SER A 59 -12.97 18.27 13.47
C SER A 59 -11.61 18.25 14.17
N ALA A 60 -11.31 19.31 14.93
CA ALA A 60 -10.10 19.41 15.74
C ALA A 60 -10.09 18.39 16.88
N GLU A 61 -11.27 18.09 17.44
CA GLU A 61 -11.47 17.08 18.49
C GLU A 61 -11.11 15.68 17.97
N PHE A 62 -11.55 15.35 16.75
CA PHE A 62 -11.21 14.07 16.13
C PHE A 62 -9.70 13.98 15.85
N GLU A 63 -9.10 15.02 15.28
CA GLU A 63 -7.66 15.09 15.06
C GLU A 63 -6.87 14.86 16.36
N ALA A 64 -7.25 15.54 17.45
CA ALA A 64 -6.62 15.38 18.75
C ALA A 64 -6.82 13.98 19.36
N SER A 65 -7.93 13.31 19.03
CA SER A 65 -8.23 11.97 19.55
C SER A 65 -7.34 10.88 18.96
N ILE A 66 -6.80 11.06 17.75
CA ILE A 66 -5.99 10.06 17.03
C ILE A 66 -4.77 9.64 17.86
N ALA A 67 -4.12 10.58 18.54
CA ALA A 67 -2.95 10.30 19.38
C ALA A 67 -3.21 9.31 20.53
N LYS A 68 -4.48 9.09 20.89
CA LYS A 68 -4.89 8.20 22.00
C LYS A 68 -5.54 6.91 21.51
N MET A 69 -5.73 6.75 20.20
CA MET A 69 -6.35 5.54 19.64
C MET A 69 -5.37 4.36 19.67
N PRO A 70 -5.86 3.12 19.84
CA PRO A 70 -5.08 1.91 19.55
C PRO A 70 -4.54 1.97 18.12
N ALA A 71 -3.30 1.52 17.89
CA ALA A 71 -2.64 1.65 16.59
C ALA A 71 -3.38 0.91 15.46
N GLU A 72 -4.06 -0.18 15.78
CA GLU A 72 -4.82 -1.04 14.87
C GLU A 72 -6.24 -0.51 14.61
N LYS A 73 -6.66 0.56 15.31
CA LYS A 73 -7.97 1.16 15.10
C LYS A 73 -8.05 1.73 13.68
N MET A 74 -9.05 1.30 12.91
CA MET A 74 -9.26 1.81 11.56
C MET A 74 -10.05 3.13 11.57
N LEU A 75 -9.48 4.13 10.91
CA LEU A 75 -10.09 5.41 10.54
C LEU A 75 -10.76 5.20 9.17
N GLN A 76 -12.09 5.12 9.16
CA GLN A 76 -12.87 4.64 8.02
C GLN A 76 -13.84 5.68 7.46
N GLY A 77 -14.00 5.66 6.14
CA GLY A 77 -14.95 6.49 5.40
C GLY A 77 -14.40 7.86 5.00
N SER A 78 -15.30 8.66 4.41
CA SER A 78 -15.04 10.05 3.99
C SER A 78 -15.45 11.05 5.08
N CYS A 79 -14.82 12.23 5.09
CA CYS A 79 -15.13 13.27 6.09
C CYS A 79 -15.84 14.52 5.55
N CYS A 80 -15.77 14.80 4.23
CA CYS A 80 -16.26 16.05 3.63
C CYS A 80 -17.55 15.82 2.83
N ALA A 81 -17.61 14.77 2.01
CA ALA A 81 -18.74 14.44 1.14
C ALA A 81 -18.98 12.93 1.10
N PRO A 82 -20.16 12.45 0.66
CA PRO A 82 -20.41 11.02 0.47
C PRO A 82 -19.37 10.37 -0.46
N MET A 83 -19.00 9.12 -0.20
CA MET A 83 -18.11 8.37 -1.10
C MET A 83 -18.81 8.12 -2.45
N ASP A 84 -18.02 8.04 -3.52
CA ASP A 84 -18.49 7.73 -4.87
C ASP A 84 -17.91 6.39 -5.33
N GLY A 85 -18.77 5.48 -5.78
CA GLY A 85 -18.40 4.09 -6.12
C GLY A 85 -17.43 3.99 -7.30
N PRO A 86 -17.77 4.56 -8.48
CA PRO A 86 -16.87 4.59 -9.62
C PRO A 86 -15.51 5.21 -9.29
N ARG A 87 -15.48 6.34 -8.56
CA ARG A 87 -14.25 6.97 -8.10
C ARG A 87 -13.49 6.04 -7.16
N TYR A 88 -14.15 5.39 -6.21
CA TYR A 88 -13.50 4.44 -5.30
C TYR A 88 -12.75 3.34 -6.06
N LEU A 89 -13.35 2.74 -7.09
CA LEU A 89 -12.67 1.74 -7.93
C LEU A 89 -11.44 2.31 -8.63
N GLU A 90 -11.54 3.51 -9.20
CA GLU A 90 -10.41 4.21 -9.82
C GLU A 90 -9.28 4.43 -8.80
N GLN A 91 -9.62 4.88 -7.59
CA GLN A 91 -8.66 5.16 -6.53
C GLN A 91 -7.92 3.90 -6.08
N ILE A 92 -8.65 2.80 -5.81
CA ILE A 92 -8.03 1.53 -5.40
C ILE A 92 -7.15 0.96 -6.51
N LYS A 93 -7.58 1.04 -7.78
CA LYS A 93 -6.76 0.56 -8.90
C LYS A 93 -5.53 1.44 -9.12
N GLY A 94 -5.67 2.76 -9.04
CA GLY A 94 -4.58 3.71 -9.27
C GLY A 94 -3.53 3.71 -8.16
N ILE A 95 -3.94 3.53 -6.88
CA ILE A 95 -3.01 3.53 -5.76
C ILE A 95 -2.09 2.30 -5.72
N ARG A 96 -2.48 1.19 -6.39
CA ARG A 96 -1.64 -0.02 -6.52
C ARG A 96 -0.27 0.23 -7.16
N LYS A 97 -0.13 1.31 -7.94
CA LYS A 97 1.17 1.76 -8.47
C LYS A 97 2.20 2.03 -7.35
N TYR A 98 1.74 2.29 -6.13
CA TYR A 98 2.56 2.62 -4.96
C TYR A 98 2.62 1.50 -3.91
N ALA A 99 2.22 0.27 -4.27
CA ALA A 99 2.07 -0.85 -3.32
C ALA A 99 3.39 -1.27 -2.63
N ASP A 100 4.54 -0.92 -3.20
CA ASP A 100 5.87 -1.18 -2.64
C ASP A 100 6.26 -0.19 -1.52
N ILE A 101 5.48 0.88 -1.31
CA ILE A 101 5.72 1.91 -0.31
C ILE A 101 4.75 1.69 0.86
N SER A 102 5.25 1.06 1.93
CA SER A 102 4.45 0.70 3.12
C SER A 102 3.76 1.87 3.83
N GLU A 103 4.26 3.09 3.66
CA GLU A 103 3.67 4.31 4.22
C GLU A 103 2.47 4.84 3.44
N ILE A 104 2.25 4.37 2.21
CA ILE A 104 1.07 4.72 1.40
C ILE A 104 -0.03 3.69 1.68
N PRO A 105 -1.19 4.08 2.23
CA PRO A 105 -2.27 3.15 2.50
C PRO A 105 -2.82 2.58 1.17
N PRO A 106 -3.14 1.28 1.10
CA PRO A 106 -3.72 0.68 -0.10
C PRO A 106 -5.19 1.08 -0.34
N ASP A 107 -5.85 1.70 0.65
CA ASP A 107 -7.22 2.20 0.56
C ASP A 107 -7.31 3.58 1.24
N PRO A 108 -7.62 4.67 0.50
CA PRO A 108 -7.66 6.02 1.08
C PRO A 108 -8.79 6.20 2.09
N TYR A 109 -9.79 5.32 2.12
CA TYR A 109 -10.93 5.38 3.05
C TYR A 109 -10.81 4.37 4.20
N ASN A 110 -9.71 3.62 4.31
CA ASN A 110 -9.50 2.64 5.37
C ASN A 110 -8.06 2.72 5.91
N PHE A 111 -7.87 3.57 6.93
CA PHE A 111 -6.54 4.03 7.34
C PHE A 111 -6.25 3.63 8.80
N PRO A 112 -5.15 2.92 9.13
CA PRO A 112 -4.86 2.55 10.51
C PRO A 112 -4.37 3.74 11.34
N ALA A 113 -4.89 3.91 12.55
CA ALA A 113 -4.56 5.04 13.42
C ALA A 113 -3.06 5.12 13.75
N GLY A 114 -2.37 3.99 13.90
CA GLY A 114 -0.93 3.94 14.14
C GLY A 114 -0.11 4.53 12.98
N MET A 115 -0.57 4.35 11.74
CA MET A 115 0.04 5.01 10.59
C MET A 115 -0.20 6.52 10.63
N ALA A 116 -1.37 6.97 11.10
CA ALA A 116 -1.68 8.39 11.20
C ALA A 116 -0.79 9.05 12.26
N GLN A 117 -0.64 8.39 13.41
CA GLN A 117 0.28 8.78 14.48
C GLN A 117 1.74 8.88 13.99
N LYS A 118 2.18 7.96 13.12
CA LYS A 118 3.52 8.01 12.51
C LYS A 118 3.68 9.18 11.53
N LEU A 119 2.67 9.48 10.72
CA LEU A 119 2.79 10.42 9.61
C LEU A 119 2.46 11.87 9.97
N MET A 120 1.53 12.12 10.90
CA MET A 120 1.15 13.49 11.29
C MET A 120 2.35 14.35 11.76
N PRO A 121 3.32 13.85 12.55
CA PRO A 121 4.48 14.65 12.96
C PRO A 121 5.35 15.12 11.79
N TYR A 122 5.39 14.39 10.67
CA TYR A 122 6.13 14.83 9.48
C TYR A 122 5.54 16.10 8.86
N TYR A 123 4.28 16.44 9.15
CA TYR A 123 3.67 17.67 8.64
C TYR A 123 4.43 18.92 9.09
N ASP A 124 5.00 18.90 10.29
CA ASP A 124 5.78 19.99 10.86
C ASP A 124 7.29 19.86 10.57
N LEU A 125 7.71 18.83 9.82
CA LEU A 125 9.10 18.65 9.40
C LEU A 125 9.55 19.83 8.52
N ALA A 126 10.70 20.41 8.85
CA ALA A 126 11.37 21.40 8.02
C ALA A 126 12.09 20.71 6.84
N LEU A 127 11.69 21.08 5.63
CA LEU A 127 12.33 20.66 4.39
C LEU A 127 13.47 21.62 4.01
N ASN A 128 14.48 21.12 3.28
CA ASN A 128 15.45 22.02 2.65
C ASN A 128 14.81 22.73 1.45
N SER A 129 15.50 23.69 0.85
CA SER A 129 14.94 24.51 -0.24
C SER A 129 14.44 23.70 -1.44
N THR A 130 15.16 22.65 -1.84
CA THR A 130 14.81 21.83 -3.00
C THR A 130 13.59 20.96 -2.71
N GLU A 131 13.55 20.35 -1.54
CA GLU A 131 12.43 19.53 -1.09
C GLU A 131 11.17 20.38 -0.87
N GLN A 132 11.31 21.56 -0.28
CA GLN A 132 10.21 22.49 -0.06
C GLN A 132 9.61 22.94 -1.39
N ALA A 133 10.45 23.21 -2.42
CA ALA A 133 9.95 23.54 -3.76
C ALA A 133 9.13 22.39 -4.39
N ALA A 134 9.53 21.14 -4.18
CA ALA A 134 8.75 19.98 -4.62
C ALA A 134 7.40 19.87 -3.88
N TYR A 135 7.41 20.10 -2.56
CA TYR A 135 6.20 20.09 -1.74
C TYR A 135 5.23 21.21 -2.13
N ASP A 136 5.74 22.44 -2.28
CA ASP A 136 4.96 23.62 -2.67
C ASP A 136 4.38 23.48 -4.08
N PHE A 137 5.14 22.86 -5.00
CA PHE A 137 4.62 22.50 -6.31
C PHE A 137 3.39 21.59 -6.18
N ALA A 138 3.47 20.55 -5.35
CA ALA A 138 2.33 19.64 -5.16
C ALA A 138 1.14 20.34 -4.52
N MET A 139 1.36 21.18 -3.51
CA MET A 139 0.33 22.01 -2.89
C MET A 139 -0.36 22.92 -3.92
N ALA A 140 0.39 23.47 -4.86
CA ALA A 140 -0.17 24.36 -5.88
C ALA A 140 -0.88 23.61 -7.01
N LYS A 141 -0.54 22.35 -7.28
CA LYS A 141 -0.92 21.64 -8.51
C LYS A 141 -1.87 20.46 -8.32
N SER A 142 -2.02 19.93 -7.10
CA SER A 142 -3.06 18.94 -6.83
C SER A 142 -4.45 19.54 -7.00
N ASP A 143 -5.44 18.69 -7.25
CA ASP A 143 -6.82 19.09 -7.54
C ASP A 143 -7.41 19.92 -6.40
N MET A 144 -7.07 19.55 -5.15
CA MET A 144 -7.55 20.20 -3.93
C MET A 144 -6.66 21.34 -3.45
N ARG A 145 -5.63 21.73 -4.22
CA ARG A 145 -4.59 22.68 -3.79
C ARG A 145 -3.98 22.33 -2.43
N GLY A 146 -3.66 21.04 -2.29
CA GLY A 146 -3.17 20.40 -1.10
C GLY A 146 -3.54 18.91 -1.01
N PRO A 147 -3.26 18.26 0.13
CA PRO A 147 -3.52 16.83 0.32
C PRO A 147 -5.00 16.44 0.56
N CYS A 148 -5.88 17.39 0.93
CA CYS A 148 -7.34 17.14 1.05
C CYS A 148 -8.15 18.45 0.98
N CYS A 149 -9.50 18.36 0.97
CA CYS A 149 -10.47 19.46 0.97
C CYS A 149 -10.28 20.49 2.10
N CYS A 150 -9.83 20.05 3.27
CA CYS A 150 -9.79 20.86 4.49
C CYS A 150 -8.54 20.54 5.31
N GLN A 151 -8.09 21.52 6.10
CA GLN A 151 -6.91 21.39 6.98
C GLN A 151 -7.24 20.65 8.28
N CYS A 152 -7.60 19.37 8.14
CA CYS A 152 -7.94 18.45 9.22
C CYS A 152 -6.84 17.40 9.47
N TRP A 153 -7.14 16.40 10.29
CA TRP A 153 -6.25 15.25 10.52
C TRP A 153 -5.72 14.62 9.23
N ARG A 154 -6.58 14.48 8.20
CA ARG A 154 -6.19 13.84 6.93
C ARG A 154 -5.22 14.72 6.15
N TRP A 155 -5.39 16.04 6.20
CA TRP A 155 -4.43 16.98 5.65
C TRP A 155 -3.07 16.86 6.34
N ARG A 156 -3.04 16.78 7.67
CA ARG A 156 -1.79 16.56 8.41
C ARG A 156 -1.15 15.22 8.06
N VAL A 157 -1.93 14.14 8.00
CA VAL A 157 -1.43 12.81 7.63
C VAL A 157 -0.84 12.80 6.23
N TYR A 158 -1.59 13.22 5.21
CA TYR A 158 -1.14 13.15 3.82
C TYR A 158 -0.13 14.24 3.46
N GLY A 159 -0.18 15.40 4.11
CA GLY A 159 0.87 16.41 4.04
C GLY A 159 2.17 15.92 4.66
N GLY A 160 2.09 15.29 5.83
CA GLY A 160 3.23 14.63 6.48
C GLY A 160 3.79 13.48 5.66
N LEU A 161 2.92 12.63 5.09
CA LEU A 161 3.29 11.60 4.11
C LEU A 161 4.03 12.21 2.93
N GLY A 162 3.54 13.31 2.36
CA GLY A 162 4.22 14.01 1.27
C GLY A 162 5.63 14.47 1.63
N LYS A 163 5.81 15.05 2.82
CA LYS A 163 7.13 15.45 3.32
C LYS A 163 8.05 14.25 3.54
N HIS A 164 7.54 13.16 4.11
CA HIS A 164 8.28 11.90 4.28
C HIS A 164 8.72 11.33 2.93
N LEU A 165 7.83 11.26 1.93
CA LEU A 165 8.14 10.73 0.61
C LEU A 165 9.17 11.58 -0.14
N ILE A 166 9.09 12.91 -0.04
CA ILE A 166 10.08 13.81 -0.66
C ILE A 166 11.46 13.60 0.00
N ARG A 167 11.54 13.61 1.33
CA ARG A 167 12.80 13.53 2.07
C ARG A 167 13.44 12.15 1.98
N ASP A 168 12.67 11.10 2.19
CA ASP A 168 13.18 9.74 2.43
C ASP A 168 13.05 8.82 1.20
N ARG A 169 12.18 9.16 0.25
CA ARG A 169 11.93 8.38 -0.97
C ARG A 169 12.19 9.17 -2.26
N GLN A 170 12.71 10.40 -2.14
CA GLN A 170 13.07 11.27 -3.26
C GLN A 170 11.91 11.53 -4.24
N PHE A 171 10.68 11.59 -3.74
CA PHE A 171 9.53 11.95 -4.56
C PHE A 171 9.71 13.35 -5.17
N THR A 172 9.41 13.45 -6.46
CA THR A 172 9.24 14.74 -7.14
C THR A 172 7.89 15.36 -6.78
N GLY A 173 7.76 16.67 -7.00
CA GLY A 173 6.47 17.36 -6.82
C GLY A 173 5.36 16.74 -7.68
N GLN A 174 5.65 16.30 -8.91
CA GLN A 174 4.65 15.65 -9.77
C GLN A 174 4.20 14.28 -9.24
N GLN A 175 5.13 13.45 -8.77
CA GLN A 175 4.74 12.17 -8.14
C GLN A 175 3.86 12.39 -6.91
N LEU A 176 4.12 13.46 -6.15
CA LEU A 176 3.29 13.80 -5.00
C LEU A 176 1.90 14.32 -5.42
N VAL A 177 1.80 15.10 -6.51
CA VAL A 177 0.50 15.48 -7.10
C VAL A 177 -0.29 14.24 -7.48
N ASP A 178 0.32 13.33 -8.23
CA ASP A 178 -0.33 12.11 -8.71
C ASP A 178 -0.85 11.27 -7.53
N LEU A 179 -0.03 11.12 -6.48
CA LEU A 179 -0.43 10.42 -5.26
C LEU A 179 -1.58 11.12 -4.54
N TRP A 180 -1.49 12.42 -4.26
CA TRP A 180 -2.55 13.14 -3.55
C TRP A 180 -3.86 13.13 -4.33
N ASN A 181 -3.81 13.27 -5.65
CA ASN A 181 -5.00 13.27 -6.49
C ASN A 181 -5.72 11.91 -6.47
N ILE A 182 -4.98 10.79 -6.51
CA ILE A 182 -5.59 9.46 -6.46
C ILE A 182 -6.00 9.06 -5.03
N ALA A 183 -5.26 9.49 -4.01
CA ALA A 183 -5.49 9.07 -2.63
C ALA A 183 -6.44 9.99 -1.83
N GLN A 184 -7.20 10.86 -2.50
CA GLN A 184 -8.15 11.76 -1.83
C GLN A 184 -9.24 10.97 -1.07
N GLY A 185 -9.19 10.98 0.26
CA GLY A 185 -10.21 10.36 1.13
C GLY A 185 -11.34 11.29 1.54
N CYS A 186 -11.50 12.43 0.87
CA CYS A 186 -12.43 13.49 1.26
C CYS A 186 -13.89 13.18 0.84
N GLY A 187 -14.08 12.30 -0.16
CA GLY A 187 -15.37 11.96 -0.78
C GLY A 187 -15.73 12.87 -1.96
N GLY A 188 -16.95 12.70 -2.48
CA GLY A 188 -17.51 13.46 -3.59
C GLY A 188 -17.16 12.91 -4.98
N PRO A 189 -17.94 13.29 -6.02
CA PRO A 189 -17.68 12.87 -7.39
C PRO A 189 -16.41 13.53 -7.94
N THR A 190 -15.84 12.96 -9.01
CA THR A 190 -14.66 13.48 -9.72
C THR A 190 -14.87 14.86 -10.36
N THR A 191 -16.12 15.36 -10.40
CA THR A 191 -16.52 16.61 -11.06
C THR A 191 -16.76 17.79 -10.12
N ALA A 192 -16.66 17.60 -8.81
CA ALA A 192 -16.76 18.70 -7.85
C ALA A 192 -15.42 19.49 -7.83
N LYS A 193 -15.27 20.38 -8.82
CA LYS A 193 -14.24 21.43 -8.83
C LYS A 193 -14.72 22.68 -8.13
#